data_AF-R7Q3A6-F1
#
_entry.id   AF-R7Q3A6-F1
#
_cell.length_a   1.000
_cell.length_b   1.000
_cell.length_c   1.000
_cell.angle_alpha   90.00
_cell.angle_beta   90.00
_cell.angle_gamma   90.00
#
_symmetry.space_group_name_H-M   'P 1'
#
loop_
_entity.id
_entity.type
_entity.pdbx_description
1 polymer ?
#
loop_
_entity_poly.entity_id
_entity_poly.type
_entity_poly.pdbx_seq_one_letter_code
_entity_poly.pdbx_strand_id
1 'polypeptide(L)'
;MLERDAAREAARPSPVPLADRVPDREGCLPWIFYDKPIKTGSTAVTYAIREYVMARGQRHRRCSRDSCTPRAEAACNGTGDPEHLIGHVRVRDGLVECLKGKEFYAATSIRDPLERWRSAFKFNRMMKGHHNGIMYTETFDTFMKLYPDCQMYQYYDQMSSECDNAPVPWRERLERIKDRYDEVIDLYDDNEELEGVLFKKIKGYMEKENVSKQSKEVITDKFDRSRLEPEQALYDALKAKRKEKPDLTRFPC
;
A
#
# COMPACT_ATOMS: atom_id res chain seq x y z
N MET A 1 -10.25 15.61 14.19
CA MET A 1 -10.12 14.43 13.29
C MET A 1 -10.74 13.20 13.92
N LEU A 2 -10.47 12.92 15.21
CA LEU A 2 -11.10 11.85 16.00
C LEU A 2 -12.64 11.94 16.11
N GLU A 3 -13.20 13.15 16.22
CA GLU A 3 -14.66 13.32 16.38
C GLU A 3 -15.47 13.09 15.10
N ARG A 4 -14.86 13.30 13.93
CA ARG A 4 -15.49 12.99 12.63
C ARG A 4 -15.59 11.48 12.37
N ASP A 5 -14.68 10.71 12.95
CA ASP A 5 -14.66 9.26 12.81
C ASP A 5 -15.77 8.60 13.66
N ALA A 6 -16.01 9.10 14.89
CA ALA A 6 -17.10 8.62 15.75
C ALA A 6 -18.50 8.92 15.17
N ALA A 7 -18.70 10.09 14.58
CA ALA A 7 -19.97 10.47 13.96
C ALA A 7 -20.30 9.65 12.70
N ARG A 8 -19.29 9.17 11.96
CA ARG A 8 -19.46 8.29 10.79
C ARG A 8 -19.71 6.83 11.16
N GLU A 9 -19.32 6.40 12.35
CA GLU A 9 -19.59 5.06 12.86
C GLU A 9 -21.05 4.90 13.30
N ALA A 10 -21.65 5.98 13.81
CA ALA A 10 -23.06 6.04 14.22
C ALA A 10 -24.06 6.20 13.05
N ALA A 11 -23.62 6.64 11.87
CA ALA A 11 -24.49 6.95 10.73
C ALA A 11 -24.55 5.84 9.65
N ARG A 12 -24.15 4.61 9.97
CA ARG A 12 -24.04 3.55 8.94
C ARG A 12 -25.40 2.92 8.64
N PRO A 13 -25.77 2.76 7.35
CA PRO A 13 -26.92 1.95 6.99
C PRO A 13 -26.71 0.49 7.44
N SER A 14 -27.81 -0.15 7.82
CA SER A 14 -27.83 -1.55 8.26
C SER A 14 -27.11 -2.47 7.27
N PRO A 15 -26.42 -3.53 7.76
CA PRO A 15 -25.73 -4.46 6.89
C PRO A 15 -26.71 -5.06 5.88
N VAL A 16 -26.29 -5.12 4.61
CA VAL A 16 -27.04 -5.76 3.54
C VAL A 16 -27.29 -7.22 3.93
N PRO A 17 -28.55 -7.73 3.84
CA PRO A 17 -28.89 -9.10 4.22
C PRO A 17 -28.01 -10.14 3.50
N LEU A 18 -27.61 -11.16 4.24
CA LEU A 18 -26.74 -12.27 3.78
C LEU A 18 -27.30 -13.07 2.59
N ALA A 19 -28.59 -12.94 2.28
CA ALA A 19 -29.31 -13.83 1.37
C ALA A 19 -29.06 -13.58 -0.14
N ASP A 20 -28.50 -12.44 -0.53
CA ASP A 20 -28.30 -12.09 -1.96
C ASP A 20 -26.86 -12.26 -2.45
N ARG A 21 -25.97 -12.88 -1.66
CA ARG A 21 -24.59 -13.13 -2.07
C ARG A 21 -24.52 -14.41 -2.88
N VAL A 22 -24.59 -14.28 -4.21
CA VAL A 22 -24.05 -15.31 -5.11
C VAL A 22 -22.60 -15.56 -4.65
N PRO A 23 -22.22 -16.80 -4.30
CA PRO A 23 -20.84 -17.09 -3.94
C PRO A 23 -19.97 -16.76 -5.15
N ASP A 24 -19.08 -15.80 -4.96
CA ASP A 24 -18.07 -15.37 -5.91
C ASP A 24 -17.14 -16.56 -6.18
N ARG A 25 -17.47 -17.36 -7.20
CA ARG A 25 -16.71 -18.57 -7.58
C ARG A 25 -15.36 -18.25 -8.23
N GLU A 26 -15.05 -16.97 -8.48
CA GLU A 26 -13.73 -16.53 -8.91
C GLU A 26 -12.88 -16.12 -7.71
N GLY A 27 -12.06 -17.05 -7.19
CA GLY A 27 -10.96 -16.76 -6.27
C GLY A 27 -11.36 -16.09 -4.95
N CYS A 28 -11.81 -16.88 -3.97
CA CYS A 28 -11.86 -16.48 -2.58
C CYS A 28 -10.44 -16.09 -2.13
N LEU A 29 -10.21 -14.80 -1.84
CA LEU A 29 -9.00 -14.37 -1.15
C LEU A 29 -9.23 -14.58 0.36
N PRO A 30 -8.65 -15.62 0.99
CA PRO A 30 -9.03 -16.00 2.34
C PRO A 30 -8.54 -14.97 3.36
N TRP A 31 -7.29 -14.55 3.24
CA TRP A 31 -6.73 -13.44 4.03
C TRP A 31 -6.03 -12.45 3.12
N ILE A 32 -6.14 -11.16 3.45
CA ILE A 32 -5.50 -10.08 2.69
C ILE A 32 -4.45 -9.46 3.60
N PHE A 33 -3.22 -9.42 3.11
CA PHE A 33 -2.14 -8.62 3.66
C PHE A 33 -1.90 -7.44 2.73
N TYR A 34 -2.31 -6.24 3.15
CA TYR A 34 -2.09 -5.01 2.38
C TYR A 34 -1.06 -4.12 3.07
N ASP A 35 0.14 -4.06 2.49
CA ASP A 35 1.20 -3.15 2.89
C ASP A 35 0.96 -1.78 2.24
N LYS A 36 0.75 -0.76 3.07
CA LYS A 36 0.25 0.57 2.70
C LYS A 36 1.37 1.62 2.54
N PRO A 37 1.96 1.81 1.35
CA PRO A 37 2.97 2.85 1.15
C PRO A 37 2.39 4.26 1.23
N ILE A 38 3.29 5.22 1.43
CA ILE A 38 2.95 6.63 1.64
C ILE A 38 2.68 7.31 0.30
N LYS A 39 1.51 7.97 0.18
CA LYS A 39 1.09 8.84 -0.96
C LYS A 39 0.89 8.16 -2.32
N THR A 40 0.64 6.86 -2.31
CA THR A 40 0.35 6.04 -3.51
C THR A 40 -1.16 5.84 -3.75
N GLY A 41 -2.01 6.75 -3.26
CA GLY A 41 -3.47 6.53 -3.20
C GLY A 41 -3.90 5.42 -2.21
N SER A 42 -2.96 4.93 -1.41
CA SER A 42 -3.12 3.80 -0.50
C SER A 42 -4.23 3.93 0.55
N THR A 43 -4.70 5.15 0.83
CA THR A 43 -5.88 5.38 1.68
C THR A 43 -7.16 4.91 0.98
N ALA A 44 -7.36 5.22 -0.31
CA ALA A 44 -8.53 4.75 -1.06
C ALA A 44 -8.56 3.21 -1.12
N VAL A 45 -7.41 2.58 -1.41
CA VAL A 45 -7.26 1.12 -1.37
C VAL A 45 -7.58 0.56 0.02
N THR A 46 -7.05 1.17 1.10
CA THR A 46 -7.35 0.75 2.48
C THR A 46 -8.84 0.76 2.78
N TYR A 47 -9.56 1.84 2.41
CA TYR A 47 -11.01 1.92 2.62
C TYR A 47 -11.75 0.89 1.78
N ALA A 48 -11.38 0.73 0.51
CA ALA A 48 -12.03 -0.20 -0.39
C ALA A 48 -11.88 -1.67 0.05
N ILE A 49 -10.68 -2.08 0.49
CA ILE A 49 -10.47 -3.41 1.07
C ILE A 49 -11.33 -3.58 2.33
N ARG A 50 -11.38 -2.57 3.21
CA ARG A 50 -12.20 -2.64 4.44
C ARG A 50 -13.68 -2.83 4.12
N GLU A 51 -14.23 -2.04 3.20
CA GLU A 51 -15.63 -2.18 2.79
C GLU A 51 -15.89 -3.55 2.16
N TYR A 52 -14.98 -4.04 1.31
CA TYR A 52 -15.05 -5.37 0.70
C TYR A 52 -15.08 -6.51 1.75
N VAL A 53 -14.21 -6.44 2.77
CA VAL A 53 -14.11 -7.43 3.86
C VAL A 53 -15.32 -7.34 4.80
N MET A 54 -15.72 -6.13 5.21
CA MET A 54 -16.89 -5.92 6.06
C MET A 54 -18.18 -6.38 5.38
N ALA A 55 -18.33 -6.12 4.09
CA ALA A 55 -19.43 -6.63 3.26
C ALA A 55 -19.41 -8.15 3.10
N ARG A 56 -18.43 -8.86 3.68
CA ARG A 56 -18.37 -10.33 3.74
C ARG A 56 -18.52 -10.89 5.16
N GLY A 57 -18.67 -10.02 6.16
CA GLY A 57 -18.75 -10.43 7.58
C GLY A 57 -17.41 -10.94 8.14
N GLN A 58 -16.31 -10.64 7.46
CA GLN A 58 -14.96 -11.05 7.85
C GLN A 58 -14.33 -10.02 8.81
N ARG A 59 -13.40 -10.47 9.67
CA ARG A 59 -12.68 -9.60 10.62
C ARG A 59 -11.50 -8.92 9.94
N HIS A 60 -11.38 -7.60 10.07
CA HIS A 60 -10.18 -6.86 9.66
C HIS A 60 -9.62 -5.99 10.78
N ARG A 61 -8.31 -5.76 10.73
CA ARG A 61 -7.63 -4.78 11.58
C ARG A 61 -7.17 -3.59 10.75
N ARG A 62 -7.54 -2.38 11.17
CA ARG A 62 -6.87 -1.16 10.70
C ARG A 62 -5.57 -1.01 11.49
N CYS A 63 -4.46 -1.01 10.78
CA CYS A 63 -3.15 -1.05 11.41
C CYS A 63 -2.33 0.24 11.25
N SER A 64 -1.56 0.52 12.31
CA SER A 64 -0.33 1.30 12.29
C SER A 64 0.89 0.37 12.33
N ARG A 65 2.10 0.91 12.10
CA ARG A 65 3.37 0.16 12.17
C ARG A 65 3.51 -0.67 13.46
N ASP A 66 3.02 -0.13 14.57
CA ASP A 66 3.20 -0.71 15.90
C ASP A 66 2.15 -1.78 16.25
N SER A 67 1.04 -1.85 15.50
CA SER A 67 -0.08 -2.78 15.79
C SER A 67 -0.15 -3.96 14.82
N CYS A 68 0.25 -3.80 13.57
CA CYS A 68 0.19 -4.92 12.61
C CYS A 68 1.38 -5.85 12.68
N THR A 69 2.58 -5.35 12.99
CA THR A 69 3.80 -6.17 12.95
C THR A 69 3.71 -7.37 13.91
N PRO A 70 3.36 -7.20 15.21
CA PRO A 70 3.23 -8.35 16.11
C PRO A 70 2.11 -9.32 15.72
N ARG A 71 1.07 -8.83 15.04
CA ARG A 71 -0.06 -9.65 14.57
C ARG A 71 0.28 -10.45 13.33
N ALA A 72 0.98 -9.83 12.38
CA ALA A 72 1.56 -10.50 11.23
C ALA A 72 2.50 -11.63 11.70
N GLU A 73 3.35 -11.36 12.70
CA GLU A 73 4.22 -12.37 13.29
C GLU A 73 3.43 -13.49 13.97
N ALA A 74 2.38 -13.16 14.73
CA ALA A 74 1.52 -14.17 15.36
C ALA A 74 0.78 -15.04 14.34
N ALA A 75 0.27 -14.45 13.26
CA ALA A 75 -0.39 -15.18 12.16
C ALA A 75 0.61 -16.09 11.42
N CYS A 76 1.81 -15.57 11.11
CA CYS A 76 2.90 -16.35 10.53
C CYS A 76 3.27 -17.56 11.41
N ASN A 77 3.42 -17.35 12.71
CA ASN A 77 3.77 -18.40 13.68
C ASN A 77 2.59 -19.35 14.03
N GLY A 78 1.38 -19.07 13.53
CA GLY A 78 0.18 -19.87 13.85
C GLY A 78 -0.29 -19.74 15.30
N THR A 79 0.12 -18.69 16.01
CA THR A 79 -0.26 -18.45 17.42
C THR A 79 -1.40 -17.45 17.57
N GLY A 80 -1.80 -16.79 16.48
CA GLY A 80 -2.92 -15.87 16.44
C GLY A 80 -4.02 -16.33 15.49
N ASP A 81 -5.25 -15.90 15.79
CA ASP A 81 -6.35 -15.99 14.84
C ASP A 81 -6.01 -15.25 13.54
N PRO A 82 -6.30 -15.82 12.37
CA PRO A 82 -6.13 -15.10 11.13
C PRO A 82 -7.21 -14.00 10.99
N GLU A 83 -6.75 -12.83 10.55
CA GLU A 83 -7.56 -11.64 10.26
C GLU A 83 -6.92 -10.88 9.08
N HIS A 84 -7.70 -10.08 8.35
CA HIS A 84 -7.14 -9.24 7.29
C HIS A 84 -6.25 -8.15 7.90
N LEU A 85 -5.01 -8.05 7.40
CA LEU A 85 -3.98 -7.13 7.87
C LEU A 85 -3.85 -5.97 6.88
N ILE A 86 -4.41 -4.81 7.21
CA ILE A 86 -4.52 -3.68 6.28
C ILE A 86 -3.88 -2.44 6.89
N GLY A 87 -2.74 -2.01 6.36
CA GLY A 87 -2.11 -0.76 6.78
C GLY A 87 -0.60 -0.75 6.65
N HIS A 88 0.05 0.06 7.50
CA HIS A 88 1.50 0.11 7.56
C HIS A 88 2.00 -1.08 8.40
N VAL A 89 2.81 -1.95 7.81
CA VAL A 89 3.40 -3.10 8.52
C VAL A 89 4.90 -2.97 8.48
N ARG A 90 5.57 -3.29 9.60
CA ARG A 90 7.02 -3.46 9.53
C ARG A 90 7.35 -4.85 8.99
N VAL A 91 7.76 -4.96 7.73
CA VAL A 91 8.11 -6.23 7.09
C VAL A 91 9.55 -6.57 7.45
N ARG A 92 9.72 -7.56 8.32
CA ARG A 92 11.02 -8.21 8.57
C ARG A 92 11.28 -9.25 7.47
N ASP A 93 12.55 -9.58 7.25
CA ASP A 93 12.94 -10.62 6.30
C ASP A 93 12.17 -11.93 6.55
N GLY A 94 11.56 -12.48 5.50
CA GLY A 94 10.80 -13.73 5.55
C GLY A 94 9.35 -13.62 6.07
N LEU A 95 8.93 -12.47 6.60
CA LEU A 95 7.58 -12.33 7.19
C LEU A 95 6.48 -12.46 6.13
N VAL A 96 6.66 -11.84 4.96
CA VAL A 96 5.63 -11.88 3.91
C VAL A 96 5.57 -13.26 3.26
N GLU A 97 6.72 -13.89 3.04
CA GLU A 97 6.82 -15.27 2.55
C GLU A 97 6.14 -16.25 3.51
N CYS A 98 6.34 -16.08 4.81
CA CYS A 98 5.64 -16.85 5.83
C CYS A 98 4.12 -16.64 5.77
N LEU A 99 3.66 -15.39 5.70
CA LEU A 99 2.23 -15.07 5.56
C LEU A 99 1.63 -15.68 4.29
N LYS A 100 2.35 -15.64 3.17
CA LYS A 100 1.94 -16.27 1.90
C LYS A 100 1.80 -17.79 2.05
N GLY A 101 2.66 -18.43 2.86
CA GLY A 101 2.52 -19.84 3.26
C GLY A 101 1.35 -20.11 4.22
N LYS A 102 0.73 -19.06 4.79
CA LYS A 102 -0.49 -19.10 5.60
C LYS A 102 -1.70 -18.55 4.83
N GLU A 103 -1.69 -18.69 3.50
CA GLU A 103 -2.79 -18.31 2.62
C GLU A 103 -3.13 -16.81 2.63
N PHE A 104 -2.21 -15.94 3.04
CA PHE A 104 -2.38 -14.51 2.82
C PHE A 104 -2.10 -14.16 1.36
N TYR A 105 -3.02 -13.40 0.76
CA TYR A 105 -2.81 -12.70 -0.49
C TYR A 105 -2.12 -11.37 -0.21
N ALA A 106 -0.85 -11.26 -0.60
CA ALA A 106 -0.03 -10.09 -0.31
C ALA A 106 -0.17 -9.04 -1.41
N ALA A 107 -0.58 -7.83 -1.04
CA ALA A 107 -0.77 -6.73 -1.97
C ALA A 107 -0.10 -5.44 -1.48
N THR A 108 0.28 -4.58 -2.43
CA THR A 108 0.70 -3.19 -2.16
C THR A 108 0.16 -2.25 -3.23
N SER A 109 0.35 -0.94 -3.07
CA SER A 109 0.03 0.03 -4.11
C SER A 109 1.24 0.88 -4.50
N ILE A 110 1.33 1.32 -5.74
CA ILE A 110 2.44 2.13 -6.25
C ILE A 110 1.93 3.45 -6.82
N ARG A 111 2.87 4.37 -7.05
CA ARG A 111 2.66 5.62 -7.78
C ARG A 111 4.02 6.07 -8.30
N ASP A 112 4.02 6.72 -9.45
CA ASP A 112 5.21 7.39 -9.99
C ASP A 112 5.95 8.18 -8.89
N PRO A 113 7.27 7.98 -8.70
CA PRO A 113 8.02 8.56 -7.58
C PRO A 113 7.93 10.08 -7.49
N LEU A 114 8.03 10.78 -8.63
CA LEU A 114 7.96 12.23 -8.68
C LEU A 114 6.56 12.72 -8.28
N GLU A 115 5.52 12.15 -8.87
CA GLU A 115 4.13 12.47 -8.53
C GLU A 115 3.80 12.16 -7.06
N ARG A 116 4.36 11.09 -6.52
CA ARG A 116 4.23 10.72 -5.11
C ARG A 116 4.88 11.75 -4.19
N TRP A 117 6.10 12.20 -4.50
CA TRP A 117 6.79 13.25 -3.73
C TRP A 117 6.09 14.60 -3.84
N ARG A 118 5.56 14.96 -5.01
CA ARG A 118 4.68 16.13 -5.18
C ARG A 118 3.46 16.05 -4.28
N SER A 119 2.81 14.88 -4.21
CA SER A 119 1.68 14.64 -3.30
C SER A 119 2.08 14.75 -1.82
N ALA A 120 3.26 14.23 -1.46
CA ALA A 120 3.81 14.35 -0.11
C ALA A 120 4.10 15.81 0.27
N PHE A 121 4.71 16.58 -0.63
CA PHE A 121 4.97 18.01 -0.43
C PHE A 121 3.67 18.79 -0.23
N LYS A 122 2.70 18.66 -1.15
CA LYS A 122 1.40 19.35 -1.07
C LYS A 122 0.70 19.06 0.26
N PHE A 123 0.70 17.79 0.69
CA PHE A 123 0.10 17.39 1.96
C PHE A 123 0.82 17.96 3.19
N ASN A 124 2.15 17.89 3.26
CA ASN A 124 2.90 18.42 4.41
C ASN A 124 2.80 19.95 4.50
N ARG A 125 2.77 20.63 3.34
CA ARG A 125 2.50 22.07 3.27
C ARG A 125 1.14 22.43 3.86
N MET A 126 0.09 21.66 3.55
CA MET A 126 -1.24 21.86 4.14
C MET A 126 -1.27 21.60 5.65
N MET A 127 -0.57 20.58 6.12
CA MET A 127 -0.56 20.20 7.54
C MET A 127 0.28 21.13 8.43
N LYS A 128 1.16 21.96 7.84
CA LYS A 128 2.09 22.86 8.56
C LYS A 128 2.85 22.16 9.70
N GLY A 129 3.25 20.91 9.51
CA GLY A 129 3.84 20.08 10.56
C GLY A 129 4.67 18.92 10.02
N HIS A 130 4.94 17.95 10.88
CA HIS A 130 5.65 16.71 10.54
C HIS A 130 4.65 15.57 10.33
N HIS A 131 4.77 14.83 9.22
CA HIS A 131 3.94 13.65 8.98
C HIS A 131 4.78 12.52 8.39
N ASN A 132 4.78 11.36 9.07
CA ASN A 132 5.53 10.16 8.67
C ASN A 132 7.04 10.41 8.43
N GLY A 133 7.70 11.24 9.24
CA GLY A 133 9.13 11.50 9.03
C GLY A 133 9.42 12.69 8.08
N ILE A 134 8.41 13.19 7.38
CA ILE A 134 8.56 14.27 6.38
C ILE A 134 8.23 15.61 7.04
N MET A 135 9.18 16.54 7.01
CA MET A 135 9.02 17.90 7.52
C MET A 135 8.40 18.84 6.49
N TYR A 136 7.68 19.83 7.00
CA TYR A 136 7.27 20.99 6.24
C TYR A 136 8.49 21.71 5.64
N THR A 137 8.35 22.16 4.40
CA THR A 137 9.30 23.06 3.72
C THR A 137 8.49 24.08 2.91
N GLU A 138 9.05 25.26 2.70
CA GLU A 138 8.36 26.36 2.04
C GLU A 138 8.22 26.16 0.52
N THR A 139 9.26 25.63 -0.13
CA THR A 139 9.31 25.45 -1.58
C THR A 139 9.56 23.98 -1.94
N PHE A 140 9.09 23.58 -3.12
CA PHE A 140 9.29 22.21 -3.62
C PHE A 140 10.78 21.93 -3.89
N ASP A 141 11.56 22.92 -4.35
CA ASP A 141 13.01 22.72 -4.55
C ASP A 141 13.73 22.46 -3.21
N THR A 142 13.39 23.20 -2.14
CA THR A 142 13.95 22.95 -0.80
C THR A 142 13.50 21.60 -0.27
N PHE A 143 12.22 21.24 -0.49
CA PHE A 143 11.70 19.90 -0.20
C PHE A 143 12.54 18.83 -0.89
N MET A 144 12.81 18.99 -2.19
CA MET A 144 13.51 18.02 -3.03
C MET A 144 15.03 17.94 -2.75
N LYS A 145 15.59 18.93 -2.05
CA LYS A 145 16.97 18.88 -1.51
C LYS A 145 17.07 18.06 -0.23
N LEU A 146 16.01 18.04 0.57
CA LEU A 146 15.93 17.30 1.84
C LEU A 146 15.37 15.88 1.66
N TYR A 147 14.51 15.70 0.66
CA TYR A 147 13.84 14.44 0.31
C TYR A 147 13.86 14.27 -1.21
N PRO A 148 13.93 13.07 -1.80
CA PRO A 148 14.17 11.81 -1.14
C PRO A 148 15.59 11.75 -0.62
N ASP A 149 15.69 11.33 0.63
CA ASP A 149 16.86 10.64 1.14
C ASP A 149 16.37 9.24 1.49
N CYS A 150 16.21 8.41 0.46
CA CYS A 150 15.92 6.98 0.63
C CYS A 150 14.61 6.62 1.34
N GLN A 151 13.71 7.55 1.63
CA GLN A 151 12.59 7.29 2.53
C GLN A 151 11.60 6.24 2.05
N MET A 152 11.38 6.10 0.75
CA MET A 152 10.56 4.98 0.24
C MET A 152 11.30 3.68 0.25
N TYR A 153 12.59 3.74 -0.03
CA TYR A 153 13.45 2.60 0.12
C TYR A 153 13.42 2.12 1.58
N GLN A 154 13.61 3.00 2.55
CA GLN A 154 13.41 2.72 3.98
C GLN A 154 11.99 2.21 4.30
N TYR A 155 10.95 2.68 3.59
CA TYR A 155 9.58 2.20 3.78
C TYR A 155 9.42 0.74 3.33
N TYR A 156 9.95 0.37 2.16
CA TYR A 156 9.81 -0.96 1.59
C TYR A 156 10.88 -1.93 2.10
N ASP A 157 12.13 -1.50 2.16
CA ASP A 157 13.28 -2.29 2.56
C ASP A 157 13.28 -2.53 4.08
N GLN A 158 12.98 -1.51 4.87
CA GLN A 158 12.88 -1.55 6.35
C GLN A 158 14.07 -2.14 7.12
N MET A 159 15.13 -2.54 6.42
CA MET A 159 16.37 -3.08 6.96
C MET A 159 17.43 -2.01 7.19
N SER A 160 17.31 -0.85 6.54
CA SER A 160 18.34 0.19 6.61
C SER A 160 17.76 1.55 7.00
N SER A 161 18.52 2.29 7.81
CA SER A 161 18.29 3.71 8.06
C SER A 161 18.70 4.59 6.88
N GLU A 162 19.43 4.07 5.88
CA GLU A 162 20.03 4.83 4.75
C GLU A 162 20.17 3.92 3.49
N CYS A 163 19.96 4.38 2.24
CA CYS A 163 20.03 3.45 1.08
C CYS A 163 21.42 2.87 0.85
N ASP A 164 22.45 3.72 0.97
CA ASP A 164 23.79 3.44 0.46
C ASP A 164 24.71 2.84 1.51
N ASN A 165 24.38 2.98 2.80
CA ASN A 165 25.12 2.40 3.92
C ASN A 165 24.55 1.06 4.41
N ALA A 166 23.72 0.42 3.59
CA ALA A 166 23.17 -0.89 3.89
C ALA A 166 24.15 -2.00 3.47
N PRO A 167 24.20 -3.17 4.16
CA PRO A 167 25.14 -4.26 3.85
C PRO A 167 25.01 -4.88 2.45
N VAL A 168 23.92 -4.58 1.75
CA VAL A 168 23.59 -5.10 0.42
C VAL A 168 23.35 -3.89 -0.51
N PRO A 169 23.69 -3.93 -1.80
CA PRO A 169 23.29 -2.86 -2.72
C PRO A 169 21.76 -2.78 -2.89
N TRP A 170 21.19 -1.58 -3.00
CA TRP A 170 19.74 -1.42 -3.14
C TRP A 170 19.16 -2.15 -4.36
N ARG A 171 19.94 -2.25 -5.45
CA ARG A 171 19.56 -2.99 -6.67
C ARG A 171 19.33 -4.48 -6.41
N GLU A 172 20.15 -5.11 -5.57
CA GLU A 172 20.03 -6.54 -5.23
C GLU A 172 18.82 -6.83 -4.33
N ARG A 173 18.34 -5.84 -3.58
CA ARG A 173 17.19 -5.95 -2.70
C ARG A 173 15.86 -5.69 -3.42
N LEU A 174 15.87 -5.04 -4.60
CA LEU A 174 14.66 -4.77 -5.40
C LEU A 174 13.87 -6.05 -5.72
N GLU A 175 14.56 -7.09 -6.15
CA GLU A 175 13.94 -8.37 -6.51
C GLU A 175 13.26 -9.01 -5.30
N ARG A 176 13.91 -8.94 -4.13
CA ARG A 176 13.32 -9.40 -2.87
C ARG A 176 12.05 -8.64 -2.53
N ILE A 177 12.05 -7.31 -2.69
CA ILE A 177 10.87 -6.48 -2.43
C ILE A 177 9.74 -6.80 -3.42
N LYS A 178 10.08 -6.98 -4.70
CA LYS A 178 9.15 -7.32 -5.78
C LYS A 178 8.42 -8.63 -5.50
N ASP A 179 9.14 -9.66 -5.05
CA ASP A 179 8.60 -11.02 -4.87
C ASP A 179 7.72 -11.20 -3.63
N ARG A 180 7.74 -10.22 -2.71
CA ARG A 180 6.85 -10.19 -1.53
C ARG A 180 5.39 -10.12 -1.94
N TYR A 181 5.05 -9.44 -3.02
CA TYR A 181 3.66 -9.13 -3.35
C TYR A 181 3.13 -10.08 -4.43
N ASP A 182 1.93 -10.59 -4.20
CA ASP A 182 1.12 -11.30 -5.19
C ASP A 182 0.46 -10.32 -6.15
N GLU A 183 0.12 -9.11 -5.66
CA GLU A 183 -0.48 -8.06 -6.46
C GLU A 183 0.08 -6.67 -6.16
N VAL A 184 0.29 -5.89 -7.21
CA VAL A 184 0.68 -4.49 -7.13
C VAL A 184 -0.42 -3.63 -7.76
N ILE A 185 -0.98 -2.72 -6.97
CA ILE A 185 -2.09 -1.85 -7.39
C ILE A 185 -1.53 -0.49 -7.83
N ASP A 186 -1.76 -0.09 -9.08
CA ASP A 186 -1.51 1.28 -9.54
C ASP A 186 -2.85 1.96 -9.83
N LEU A 187 -3.22 2.93 -9.00
CA LEU A 187 -4.49 3.67 -9.14
C LEU A 187 -4.47 4.70 -10.26
N TYR A 188 -3.30 4.94 -10.86
CA TYR A 188 -3.07 5.99 -11.84
C TYR A 188 -2.68 5.42 -13.21
N ASP A 189 -2.81 4.11 -13.38
CA ASP A 189 -2.63 3.41 -14.64
C ASP A 189 -3.99 2.95 -15.14
N ASP A 190 -4.44 3.53 -16.26
CA ASP A 190 -5.75 3.27 -16.84
C ASP A 190 -5.79 1.95 -17.65
N ASN A 191 -4.70 1.19 -17.67
CA ASN A 191 -4.65 -0.10 -18.34
C ASN A 191 -5.41 -1.19 -17.57
N GLU A 192 -6.68 -1.40 -17.93
CA GLU A 192 -7.56 -2.40 -17.32
C GLU A 192 -7.06 -3.85 -17.46
N GLU A 193 -6.22 -4.16 -18.45
CA GLU A 193 -5.63 -5.49 -18.62
C GLU A 193 -4.64 -5.85 -17.50
N LEU A 194 -4.10 -4.85 -16.82
CA LEU A 194 -3.18 -4.98 -15.70
C LEU A 194 -3.87 -4.92 -14.33
N GLU A 195 -5.20 -5.00 -14.29
CA GLU A 195 -5.96 -5.08 -13.04
C GLU A 195 -5.88 -6.50 -12.45
N GLY A 196 -5.31 -6.58 -11.24
CA GLY A 196 -5.22 -7.81 -10.47
C GLY A 196 -6.56 -8.24 -9.85
N VAL A 197 -6.53 -9.39 -9.16
CA VAL A 197 -7.73 -10.01 -8.57
C VAL A 197 -8.32 -9.15 -7.47
N LEU A 198 -7.48 -8.66 -6.55
CA LEU A 198 -7.93 -7.81 -5.45
C LEU A 198 -8.46 -6.48 -5.99
N PHE A 199 -7.77 -5.85 -6.94
CA PHE A 199 -8.19 -4.60 -7.56
C PHE A 199 -9.61 -4.71 -8.12
N LYS A 200 -9.88 -5.72 -8.95
CA LYS A 200 -11.22 -5.96 -9.55
C LYS A 200 -12.31 -6.09 -8.49
N LYS A 201 -12.02 -6.81 -7.41
CA LYS A 201 -12.95 -7.01 -6.29
C LYS A 201 -13.23 -5.74 -5.50
N ILE A 202 -12.29 -4.80 -5.44
CA ILE A 202 -12.40 -3.57 -4.64
C ILE A 202 -12.68 -2.30 -5.47
N LYS A 203 -12.61 -2.35 -6.82
CA LYS A 203 -12.76 -1.22 -7.76
C LYS A 203 -14.00 -0.37 -7.46
N GLY A 204 -15.17 -1.00 -7.36
CA GLY A 204 -16.43 -0.31 -7.06
C GLY A 204 -16.49 0.39 -5.69
N TYR A 205 -15.63 0.02 -4.75
CA TYR A 205 -15.50 0.73 -3.46
C TYR A 205 -14.47 1.88 -3.52
N MET A 206 -13.47 1.78 -4.41
CA MET A 206 -12.41 2.81 -4.55
C MET A 206 -12.93 4.11 -5.20
N GLU A 207 -13.85 4.00 -6.15
CA GLU A 207 -14.44 5.14 -6.88
C GLU A 207 -15.13 6.16 -5.95
N LYS A 208 -15.52 5.74 -4.75
CA LYS A 208 -16.16 6.61 -3.74
C LYS A 208 -15.16 7.45 -2.93
N GLU A 209 -13.90 7.05 -2.86
CA GLU A 209 -12.91 7.60 -1.90
C GLU A 209 -11.62 8.14 -2.57
N ASN A 210 -11.38 7.87 -3.86
CA ASN A 210 -10.19 8.40 -4.54
C ASN A 210 -10.36 9.88 -4.95
N VAL A 211 -10.14 10.78 -4.01
CA VAL A 211 -10.20 12.25 -4.21
C VAL A 211 -8.93 12.86 -4.79
N SER A 212 -7.82 12.11 -4.90
CA SER A 212 -6.54 12.63 -5.39
C SER A 212 -6.40 12.44 -6.89
N LYS A 213 -6.89 13.39 -7.69
CA LYS A 213 -6.57 13.46 -9.13
C LYS A 213 -5.07 13.65 -9.35
N GLN A 214 -4.53 13.03 -10.39
CA GLN A 214 -3.17 13.32 -10.85
C GLN A 214 -3.07 14.82 -11.18
N SER A 215 -1.99 15.46 -10.73
CA SER A 215 -1.81 16.90 -10.93
C SER A 215 -1.46 17.13 -12.39
N LYS A 216 -2.29 17.86 -13.15
CA LYS A 216 -1.96 18.29 -14.53
C LYS A 216 -0.95 19.44 -14.60
N GLU A 217 -0.47 19.88 -13.45
CA GLU A 217 0.41 21.03 -13.29
C GLU A 217 1.82 20.67 -13.79
N VAL A 218 2.21 21.24 -14.94
CA VAL A 218 3.57 21.12 -15.47
C VAL A 218 4.47 22.06 -14.66
N ILE A 219 5.01 21.57 -13.56
CA ILE A 219 6.02 22.30 -12.79
C ILE A 219 7.37 22.05 -13.48
N THR A 220 8.00 23.14 -13.95
CA THR A 220 9.38 23.13 -14.47
C THR A 220 10.34 23.01 -13.30
N ASP A 221 10.52 21.79 -12.83
CA ASP A 221 11.31 21.44 -11.66
C ASP A 221 12.82 21.67 -11.91
N LYS A 222 13.50 22.42 -11.02
CA LYS A 222 14.96 22.65 -11.06
C LYS A 222 15.71 21.79 -10.05
N PHE A 223 15.28 20.55 -9.83
CA PHE A 223 15.97 19.63 -8.92
C PHE A 223 16.69 18.51 -9.70
N ASP A 224 17.71 17.92 -9.06
CA ASP A 224 18.46 16.81 -9.61
C ASP A 224 17.64 15.51 -9.59
N ARG A 225 17.22 15.05 -10.77
CA ARG A 225 16.41 13.83 -10.93
C ARG A 225 17.16 12.54 -10.58
N SER A 226 18.48 12.53 -10.56
CA SER A 226 19.26 11.34 -10.19
C SER A 226 18.95 10.87 -8.77
N ARG A 227 18.53 11.80 -7.90
CA ARG A 227 18.08 11.51 -6.53
C ARG A 227 16.85 10.58 -6.46
N LEU A 228 16.09 10.48 -7.55
CA LEU A 228 14.93 9.59 -7.64
C LEU A 228 15.29 8.21 -8.18
N GLU A 229 16.52 7.96 -8.64
CA GLU A 229 16.91 6.72 -9.31
C GLU A 229 16.53 5.45 -8.52
N PRO A 230 16.79 5.35 -7.20
CA PRO A 230 16.43 4.14 -6.45
C PRO A 230 14.92 3.91 -6.37
N GLU A 231 14.14 4.98 -6.17
CA GLU A 231 12.67 4.88 -6.13
C GLU A 231 12.09 4.59 -7.52
N GLN A 232 12.72 5.11 -8.57
CA GLN A 232 12.32 4.86 -9.95
C GLN A 232 12.53 3.40 -10.33
N ALA A 233 13.71 2.84 -10.05
CA ALA A 233 13.96 1.43 -10.33
C ALA A 233 13.07 0.50 -9.50
N LEU A 234 12.73 0.85 -8.26
CA LEU A 234 11.71 0.11 -7.49
C LEU A 234 10.32 0.22 -8.11
N TYR A 235 9.90 1.42 -8.53
CA TYR A 235 8.64 1.62 -9.23
C TYR A 235 8.57 0.77 -10.50
N ASP A 236 9.64 0.77 -11.31
CA ASP A 236 9.70 0.01 -12.56
C ASP A 236 9.67 -1.50 -12.32
N ALA A 237 10.37 -2.00 -11.28
CA ALA A 237 10.34 -3.41 -10.89
C ALA A 237 8.95 -3.85 -10.41
N LEU A 238 8.29 -3.04 -9.57
CA LEU A 238 6.92 -3.31 -9.12
C LEU A 238 5.90 -3.17 -10.25
N LYS A 239 6.13 -2.28 -11.22
CA LYS A 239 5.30 -2.15 -12.43
C LYS A 239 5.49 -3.35 -13.36
N ALA A 240 6.68 -3.92 -13.45
CA ALA A 240 6.91 -5.18 -14.16
C ALA A 240 6.16 -6.34 -13.46
N LYS A 241 6.19 -6.40 -12.12
CA LYS A 241 5.45 -7.40 -11.34
C LYS A 241 3.95 -7.41 -11.64
N ARG A 242 3.33 -6.26 -11.93
CA ARG A 242 1.91 -6.17 -12.33
C ARG A 242 1.57 -6.95 -13.59
N LYS A 243 2.55 -7.16 -14.48
CA LYS A 243 2.36 -7.93 -15.71
C LYS A 243 2.40 -9.43 -15.44
N GLU A 244 2.91 -9.84 -14.29
CA GLU A 244 2.89 -11.23 -13.84
C GLU A 244 1.50 -11.54 -13.28
N LYS A 245 0.91 -12.65 -13.72
CA LYS A 245 -0.37 -13.11 -13.16
C LYS A 245 -0.13 -13.69 -11.76
N PRO A 246 -0.95 -13.33 -10.75
CA PRO A 246 -0.83 -13.94 -9.44
C PRO A 246 -1.07 -15.45 -9.54
N ASP A 247 -0.27 -16.23 -8.83
CA ASP A 247 -0.52 -17.66 -8.66
C ASP A 247 -1.66 -17.87 -7.65
N LEU A 248 -2.84 -18.15 -8.20
CA LEU A 248 -4.06 -18.38 -7.43
C LEU A 248 -4.26 -19.83 -7.02
N THR A 249 -3.39 -20.75 -7.46
CA THR A 249 -3.52 -22.17 -7.09
C THR A 249 -3.35 -22.43 -5.59
N ARG A 250 -2.77 -21.46 -4.87
CA ARG A 250 -2.62 -21.44 -3.41
C ARG A 250 -3.90 -21.14 -2.63
N PHE A 251 -5.00 -20.79 -3.29
CA PHE A 251 -6.25 -20.40 -2.63
C PHE A 251 -7.40 -21.35 -3.01
N PRO A 252 -7.58 -22.47 -2.28
CA PRO A 252 -8.66 -23.40 -2.54
C PRO A 252 -10.00 -22.74 -2.21
N CYS A 253 -10.92 -22.73 -3.18
CA CYS A 253 -12.30 -22.26 -3.02
C CYS A 253 -13.25 -23.44 -2.88
#